data_AF-A0A7W0ZE98-F1
#
_entry.id   AF-A0A7W0ZE98-F1
#
_cell.length_a   1.000
_cell.length_b   1.000
_cell.length_c   1.000
_cell.angle_alpha   90.00
_cell.angle_beta   90.00
_cell.angle_gamma   90.00
#
_symmetry.space_group_name_H-M   'P 1'
#
loop_
_entity.id
_entity.type
_entity.pdbx_description
1 polymer ?
#
loop_
_entity_poly.entity_id
_entity_poly.type
_entity_poly.pdbx_seq_one_letter_code
_entity_poly.pdbx_strand_id
1 'polypeptide(L)'
;MSVHGFTVTMVVTGLFLVPGGALAKGASAVTVDGPHLRTPIHLRGGEGDPEVGAFAEASGFFPAMFGQSPDPMLARRPQGDLGPRYTATYVVPSGGGHRDLIRQAIYPYAEGGPVTYTAPGQSFFGSEQTRGGWFAASPDFKEGLVAAGLPRAANARRAEEAPPARGYEVVPIVTAVVLLVLAGAGLSAAAARRRSPRAAGSQ
;
A
#
# COMPACT_ATOMS: atom_id res chain seq x y z
N MET A 1 33.31 38.80 -56.57
CA MET A 1 32.92 37.38 -56.55
C MET A 1 33.47 36.79 -55.26
N SER A 2 32.58 36.46 -54.33
CA SER A 2 32.90 36.00 -52.97
C SER A 2 33.48 34.59 -52.96
N VAL A 3 34.45 34.35 -52.07
CA VAL A 3 34.87 33.00 -51.66
C VAL A 3 34.67 32.88 -50.14
N HIS A 4 33.60 32.18 -49.75
CA HIS A 4 33.46 31.53 -48.43
C HIS A 4 34.11 30.15 -48.58
N GLY A 5 35.06 29.68 -47.76
CA GLY A 5 34.99 29.52 -46.31
C GLY A 5 34.46 28.11 -45.99
N PHE A 6 35.34 27.15 -45.70
CA PHE A 6 34.93 25.84 -45.15
C PHE A 6 35.91 25.38 -44.07
N THR A 7 35.53 25.66 -42.82
CA THR A 7 36.09 25.04 -41.63
C THR A 7 35.37 23.71 -41.42
N VAL A 8 36.08 22.59 -41.45
CA VAL A 8 35.50 21.27 -41.15
C VAL A 8 35.48 21.09 -39.63
N THR A 9 34.32 21.32 -39.02
CA THR A 9 34.08 20.95 -37.61
C THR A 9 33.73 19.46 -37.55
N MET A 10 34.67 18.64 -37.14
CA MET A 10 34.46 17.23 -36.85
C MET A 10 33.66 17.10 -35.54
N VAL A 11 32.34 16.94 -35.65
CA VAL A 11 31.49 16.59 -34.52
C VAL A 11 31.63 15.08 -34.29
N VAL A 12 32.41 14.71 -33.28
CA VAL A 12 32.41 13.34 -32.75
C VAL A 12 31.12 13.18 -31.94
N THR A 13 30.07 12.70 -32.59
CA THR A 13 28.88 12.23 -31.90
C THR A 13 29.25 10.93 -31.20
N GLY A 14 29.53 11.01 -29.90
CA GLY A 14 29.64 9.84 -29.05
C GLY A 14 28.29 9.12 -29.03
N LEU A 15 28.18 8.03 -29.79
CA LEU A 15 27.09 7.08 -29.64
C LEU A 15 27.25 6.48 -28.25
N PHE A 16 26.48 6.97 -27.28
CA PHE A 16 26.26 6.24 -26.04
C PHE A 16 25.59 4.93 -26.44
N LEU A 17 26.40 3.87 -26.57
CA LEU A 17 25.90 2.52 -26.40
C LEU A 17 25.46 2.43 -24.94
N VAL A 18 24.22 2.80 -24.67
CA VAL A 18 23.53 2.25 -23.51
C VAL A 18 23.51 0.74 -23.78
N PRO A 19 24.14 -0.11 -22.95
CA PRO A 19 23.99 -1.53 -23.11
C PRO A 19 22.51 -1.83 -22.86
N GLY A 20 21.74 -1.91 -23.94
CA GLY A 20 20.44 -2.54 -23.98
C GLY A 20 20.66 -4.01 -23.73
N GLY A 21 20.90 -4.37 -22.47
CA GLY A 21 20.74 -5.74 -22.02
C GLY A 21 19.35 -6.16 -22.43
N ALA A 22 19.28 -7.10 -23.37
CA ALA A 22 18.04 -7.59 -23.92
C ALA A 22 17.07 -7.90 -22.77
N LEU A 23 15.91 -7.22 -22.75
CA LEU A 23 14.75 -7.51 -21.88
C LEU A 23 14.15 -8.92 -22.10
N ALA A 24 14.89 -9.80 -22.77
CA ALA A 24 14.40 -11.01 -23.43
C ALA A 24 14.70 -12.30 -22.64
N LYS A 25 14.89 -12.21 -21.32
CA LYS A 25 14.66 -13.31 -20.36
C LYS A 25 13.97 -12.79 -19.10
N GLY A 26 12.98 -11.91 -19.29
CA GLY A 26 12.17 -11.37 -18.20
C GLY A 26 11.22 -12.42 -17.62
N ALA A 27 10.74 -12.18 -16.40
CA ALA A 27 9.61 -12.95 -15.88
C ALA A 27 8.44 -12.90 -16.88
N SER A 28 7.80 -14.05 -17.10
CA SER A 28 6.71 -14.22 -18.08
C SER A 28 5.31 -14.04 -17.47
N ALA A 29 5.24 -14.13 -16.15
CA ALA A 29 4.05 -13.89 -15.36
C ALA A 29 4.47 -13.55 -13.93
N VAL A 30 3.61 -12.80 -13.24
CA VAL A 30 3.70 -12.62 -11.79
C VAL A 30 2.32 -12.77 -11.18
N THR A 31 2.26 -13.46 -10.05
CA THR A 31 1.05 -13.54 -9.23
C THR A 31 1.34 -12.95 -7.87
N VAL A 32 0.52 -12.01 -7.43
CA VAL A 32 0.61 -11.39 -6.10
C VAL A 32 -0.51 -11.88 -5.22
N ASP A 33 -0.13 -12.49 -4.11
CA ASP A 33 -1.02 -13.01 -3.08
C ASP A 33 -0.76 -12.32 -1.75
N GLY A 34 -1.78 -12.24 -0.88
CA GLY A 34 -1.57 -11.74 0.46
C GLY A 34 -2.87 -11.44 1.21
N PRO A 35 -2.73 -10.94 2.45
CA PRO A 35 -3.86 -10.54 3.27
C PRO A 35 -4.77 -9.59 2.50
N HIS A 36 -6.07 -9.70 2.72
CA HIS A 36 -7.03 -8.75 2.17
C HIS A 36 -7.08 -8.65 0.63
N LEU A 37 -6.57 -9.63 -0.12
CA LEU A 37 -6.92 -9.88 -1.52
C LEU A 37 -8.04 -10.92 -1.61
N ARG A 38 -9.08 -10.66 -2.42
CA ARG A 38 -10.23 -11.60 -2.56
C ARG A 38 -9.85 -12.68 -3.56
N THR A 39 -9.13 -12.25 -4.59
CA THR A 39 -8.48 -13.05 -5.59
C THR A 39 -7.03 -12.55 -5.74
N PRO A 40 -6.08 -13.42 -6.09
CA PRO A 40 -4.72 -12.99 -6.39
C PRO A 40 -4.70 -11.97 -7.53
N ILE A 41 -3.74 -11.06 -7.52
CA ILE A 41 -3.48 -10.17 -8.65
C ILE A 41 -2.61 -10.95 -9.63
N HIS A 42 -3.09 -11.12 -10.87
CA HIS A 42 -2.35 -11.83 -11.91
C HIS A 42 -1.93 -10.86 -13.00
N LEU A 43 -0.63 -10.76 -13.24
CA LEU A 43 -0.07 -10.11 -14.43
C LEU A 43 0.49 -11.21 -15.32
N ARG A 44 0.08 -11.24 -16.58
CA ARG A 44 0.49 -12.22 -17.57
C ARG A 44 0.74 -11.50 -18.88
N GLY A 45 1.85 -11.81 -19.54
CA GLY A 45 1.99 -11.40 -20.94
C GLY A 45 3.05 -12.15 -21.75
N GLY A 46 3.56 -13.27 -21.22
CA GLY A 46 4.63 -13.99 -21.91
C GLY A 46 5.99 -13.34 -21.68
N GLU A 47 7.02 -13.93 -22.26
CA GLU A 47 8.40 -13.47 -22.09
C GLU A 47 8.59 -12.08 -22.73
N GLY A 48 9.08 -11.12 -21.94
CA GLY A 48 9.31 -9.75 -22.41
C GLY A 48 8.06 -8.87 -22.45
N ASP A 49 6.97 -9.28 -21.79
CA ASP A 49 5.78 -8.46 -21.67
C ASP A 49 6.05 -7.10 -20.98
N PRO A 50 5.58 -5.98 -21.54
CA PRO A 50 5.83 -4.66 -20.96
C PRO A 50 5.24 -4.48 -19.55
N GLU A 51 4.09 -5.08 -19.23
CA GLU A 51 3.45 -4.92 -17.92
C GLU A 51 4.17 -5.73 -16.85
N VAL A 52 4.51 -7.00 -17.15
CA VAL A 52 5.30 -7.84 -16.24
C VAL A 52 6.70 -7.27 -16.05
N GLY A 53 7.32 -6.77 -17.13
CA GLY A 53 8.61 -6.12 -17.09
C GLY A 53 8.59 -4.84 -16.23
N ALA A 54 7.61 -3.97 -16.43
CA ALA A 54 7.46 -2.75 -15.64
C ALA A 54 7.21 -3.05 -14.15
N PHE A 55 6.40 -4.07 -13.85
CA PHE A 55 6.18 -4.50 -12.47
C PHE A 55 7.47 -5.04 -11.82
N ALA A 56 8.22 -5.88 -12.54
CA ALA A 56 9.49 -6.42 -12.08
C ALA A 56 10.55 -5.32 -11.86
N GLU A 57 10.61 -4.34 -12.75
CA GLU A 57 11.49 -3.18 -12.60
C GLU A 57 11.11 -2.36 -11.37
N ALA A 58 9.83 -1.96 -11.26
CA ALA A 58 9.33 -1.13 -10.16
C ALA A 58 9.42 -1.80 -8.79
N SER A 59 9.42 -3.14 -8.74
CA SER A 59 9.58 -3.91 -7.50
C SER A 59 11.05 -4.18 -7.13
N GLY A 60 12.02 -3.81 -7.98
CA GLY A 60 13.44 -4.14 -7.80
C GLY A 60 13.74 -5.63 -8.02
N PHE A 61 12.90 -6.36 -8.75
CA PHE A 61 13.09 -7.78 -9.01
C PHE A 61 14.39 -8.08 -9.77
N PHE A 62 14.69 -7.32 -10.84
CA PHE A 62 15.87 -7.54 -11.66
C PHE A 62 17.20 -7.38 -10.90
N PRO A 63 17.46 -6.28 -10.18
CA PRO A 63 18.67 -6.17 -9.36
C PRO A 63 18.73 -7.23 -8.25
N ALA A 64 17.59 -7.63 -7.68
CA ALA A 64 17.55 -8.70 -6.69
C ALA A 64 17.84 -10.09 -7.29
N MET A 65 17.56 -10.30 -8.57
CA MET A 65 17.83 -11.56 -9.27
C MET A 65 19.27 -11.63 -9.76
N PHE A 66 19.71 -10.62 -10.52
CA PHE A 66 20.98 -10.64 -11.26
C PHE A 66 22.11 -9.84 -10.61
N GLY A 67 21.80 -8.96 -9.65
CA GLY A 67 22.73 -7.93 -9.20
C GLY A 67 22.94 -6.83 -10.25
N GLN A 68 23.25 -5.61 -9.80
CA GLN A 68 23.48 -4.46 -10.68
C GLN A 68 24.57 -3.54 -10.10
N SER A 69 25.16 -2.70 -10.95
CA SER A 69 26.11 -1.66 -10.56
C SER A 69 25.68 -0.31 -11.15
N PRO A 70 25.49 0.75 -10.33
CA PRO A 70 25.54 0.72 -8.85
C PRO A 70 24.47 -0.19 -8.26
N ASP A 71 24.72 -0.75 -7.07
CA ASP A 71 23.79 -1.65 -6.39
C ASP A 71 22.61 -0.86 -5.80
N PRO A 72 21.37 -1.03 -6.31
CA PRO A 72 20.22 -0.29 -5.81
C PRO A 72 19.61 -0.95 -4.55
N MET A 73 20.09 -2.12 -4.15
CA MET A 73 19.54 -2.85 -3.01
C MET A 73 19.99 -2.20 -1.69
N LEU A 74 19.05 -2.06 -0.76
CA LEU A 74 19.32 -1.52 0.57
C LEU A 74 20.28 -2.44 1.33
N ALA A 75 21.26 -1.85 2.01
CA ALA A 75 22.24 -2.57 2.80
C ALA A 75 21.63 -3.32 4.00
N ARG A 76 20.47 -2.87 4.49
CA ARG A 76 19.78 -3.43 5.67
C ARG A 76 18.27 -3.41 5.47
N ARG A 77 17.58 -4.22 6.26
CA ARG A 77 16.12 -4.18 6.38
C ARG A 77 15.66 -2.76 6.77
N PRO A 78 14.67 -2.18 6.08
CA PRO A 78 14.03 -0.94 6.50
C PRO A 78 13.53 -1.02 7.95
N GLN A 79 13.72 0.07 8.70
CA GLN A 79 13.25 0.17 10.08
C GLN A 79 11.75 0.48 10.13
N GLY A 80 11.14 0.33 11.31
CA GLY A 80 9.72 0.61 11.52
C GLY A 80 8.82 -0.58 11.21
N ASP A 81 7.50 -0.33 11.27
CA ASP A 81 6.51 -1.34 10.93
C ASP A 81 6.43 -1.51 9.40
N LEU A 82 6.58 -2.74 8.91
CA LEU A 82 6.43 -3.03 7.49
C LEU A 82 4.96 -3.24 7.08
N GLY A 83 4.07 -3.40 8.05
CA GLY A 83 2.69 -3.77 7.81
C GLY A 83 2.54 -5.19 7.21
N PRO A 84 1.38 -5.49 6.61
CA PRO A 84 1.09 -6.82 6.10
C PRO A 84 1.98 -7.18 4.90
N ARG A 85 2.50 -8.42 4.92
CA ARG A 85 3.30 -9.00 3.84
C ARG A 85 2.41 -9.56 2.74
N TYR A 86 2.71 -9.17 1.50
CA TYR A 86 2.23 -9.80 0.27
C TYR A 86 3.39 -10.58 -0.36
N THR A 87 3.08 -11.53 -1.24
CA THR A 87 4.08 -12.34 -1.95
C THR A 87 3.82 -12.28 -3.44
N ALA A 88 4.79 -11.75 -4.18
CA ALA A 88 4.87 -11.91 -5.62
C ALA A 88 5.61 -13.21 -5.95
N THR A 89 5.02 -14.06 -6.78
CA THR A 89 5.64 -15.25 -7.37
C THR A 89 5.84 -14.99 -8.86
N TYR A 90 7.10 -14.86 -9.27
CA TYR A 90 7.50 -14.65 -10.66
C TYR A 90 7.75 -15.99 -11.34
N VAL A 91 7.30 -16.12 -12.59
CA VAL A 91 7.58 -17.26 -13.46
C VAL A 91 8.70 -16.88 -14.41
N VAL A 92 9.89 -17.42 -14.21
CA VAL A 92 11.08 -17.13 -15.02
C VAL A 92 11.30 -18.27 -16.03
N PRO A 93 11.22 -18.02 -17.36
CA PRO A 93 11.48 -19.04 -18.37
C PRO A 93 12.96 -19.45 -18.41
N SER A 94 13.28 -20.73 -18.17
CA SER A 94 14.66 -21.23 -18.09
C SER A 94 15.11 -22.09 -19.28
N GLY A 95 14.32 -22.08 -20.36
CA GLY A 95 14.61 -22.81 -21.59
C GLY A 95 14.09 -24.25 -21.60
N GLY A 96 13.90 -24.82 -22.79
CA GLY A 96 13.40 -26.19 -22.95
C GLY A 96 12.01 -26.44 -22.33
N GLY A 97 11.19 -25.40 -22.18
CA GLY A 97 9.88 -25.47 -21.51
C GLY A 97 9.92 -25.42 -19.97
N HIS A 98 11.11 -25.37 -19.36
CA HIS A 98 11.27 -25.25 -17.92
C HIS A 98 10.98 -23.84 -17.43
N ARG A 99 10.52 -23.75 -16.18
CA ARG A 99 10.14 -22.51 -15.51
C ARG A 99 10.63 -22.56 -14.08
N ASP A 100 11.32 -21.51 -13.67
CA ASP A 100 11.72 -21.31 -12.28
C ASP A 100 10.75 -20.34 -11.60
N LEU A 101 10.55 -20.54 -10.29
CA LEU A 101 9.67 -19.69 -9.49
C LEU A 101 10.51 -18.90 -8.50
N ILE A 102 10.51 -17.58 -8.64
CA ILE A 102 11.17 -16.68 -7.69
C ILE A 102 10.12 -15.96 -6.87
N ARG A 103 10.29 -15.99 -5.55
CA ARG A 103 9.40 -15.32 -4.59
C ARG A 103 10.02 -14.03 -4.10
N GLN A 104 9.21 -12.99 -4.09
CA GLN A 104 9.53 -11.69 -3.52
C GLN A 104 8.43 -11.30 -2.54
N ALA A 105 8.80 -10.88 -1.33
CA ALA A 105 7.89 -10.27 -0.39
C ALA A 105 7.66 -8.80 -0.76
N ILE A 106 6.42 -8.34 -0.65
CA ILE A 106 6.03 -6.95 -0.90
C ILE A 106 5.37 -6.41 0.37
N TYR A 107 5.81 -5.24 0.81
CA TYR A 107 5.29 -4.52 1.97
C TYR A 107 4.76 -3.15 1.50
N PRO A 108 3.54 -3.10 0.96
CA PRO A 108 3.03 -1.89 0.29
C PRO A 108 2.61 -0.79 1.27
N TYR A 109 2.52 -1.11 2.56
CA TYR A 109 2.11 -0.18 3.62
C TYR A 109 3.21 0.06 4.66
N ALA A 110 4.46 -0.29 4.33
CA ALA A 110 5.56 -0.08 5.26
C ALA A 110 5.72 1.41 5.61
N GLU A 111 6.07 1.66 6.87
CA GLU A 111 6.43 2.97 7.37
C GLU A 111 7.66 3.48 6.59
N GLY A 112 7.59 4.70 6.06
CA GLY A 112 8.64 5.25 5.19
C GLY A 112 8.52 4.92 3.70
N GLY A 113 7.50 4.17 3.28
CA GLY A 113 7.20 3.89 1.87
C GLY A 113 7.19 2.40 1.53
N PRO A 114 6.69 2.01 0.34
CA PRO A 114 6.61 0.61 -0.05
C PRO A 114 8.01 0.00 -0.21
N VAL A 115 8.20 -1.21 0.32
CA VAL A 115 9.48 -1.92 0.21
C VAL A 115 9.26 -3.36 -0.21
N THR A 116 10.24 -3.94 -0.88
CA THR A 116 10.22 -5.34 -1.29
C THR A 116 11.44 -6.07 -0.74
N TYR A 117 11.32 -7.40 -0.64
CA TYR A 117 12.42 -8.26 -0.23
C TYR A 117 12.44 -9.55 -1.04
N THR A 118 13.56 -9.82 -1.68
CA THR A 118 13.82 -11.11 -2.32
C THR A 118 14.83 -11.87 -1.46
N ALA A 119 14.51 -13.10 -1.07
CA ALA A 119 15.50 -13.93 -0.37
C ALA A 119 16.69 -14.25 -1.30
N PRO A 120 17.94 -14.15 -0.83
CA PRO A 120 19.09 -14.62 -1.58
C PRO A 120 19.07 -16.15 -1.74
N GLY A 121 19.72 -16.66 -2.76
CA GLY A 121 19.92 -18.11 -2.94
C GLY A 121 18.76 -18.87 -3.59
N GLN A 122 17.74 -18.18 -4.14
CA GLN A 122 16.68 -18.85 -4.90
C GLN A 122 17.23 -19.24 -6.27
N SER A 123 17.22 -20.52 -6.59
CA SER A 123 17.78 -21.04 -7.84
C SER A 123 16.94 -20.64 -9.06
N PHE A 124 17.62 -20.31 -10.16
CA PHE A 124 17.04 -20.16 -11.48
C PHE A 124 18.07 -20.50 -12.57
N PHE A 125 17.61 -20.73 -13.79
CA PHE A 125 18.46 -21.10 -14.94
C PHE A 125 19.38 -22.31 -14.66
N GLY A 126 18.95 -23.22 -13.77
CA GLY A 126 19.64 -24.46 -13.42
C GLY A 126 20.87 -24.30 -12.51
N SER A 127 21.59 -23.18 -12.56
CA SER A 127 22.80 -22.96 -11.76
C SER A 127 22.92 -21.57 -11.14
N GLU A 128 22.09 -20.62 -11.55
CA GLU A 128 22.10 -19.26 -11.00
C GLU A 128 21.29 -19.17 -9.71
N GLN A 129 21.59 -18.16 -8.90
CA GLN A 129 20.94 -17.92 -7.62
C GLN A 129 20.70 -16.43 -7.43
N THR A 130 19.55 -16.07 -6.84
CA THR A 130 19.23 -14.67 -6.57
C THR A 130 20.28 -14.03 -5.66
N ARG A 131 20.74 -12.83 -6.04
CA ARG A 131 21.50 -11.94 -5.13
C ARG A 131 20.68 -11.62 -3.88
N GLY A 132 19.37 -11.42 -4.04
CA GLY A 132 18.41 -11.11 -2.98
C GLY A 132 18.56 -9.69 -2.44
N GLY A 133 17.88 -9.40 -1.33
CA GLY A 133 18.00 -8.14 -0.59
C GLY A 133 16.70 -7.35 -0.51
N TRP A 134 16.80 -6.21 0.18
CA TRP A 134 15.72 -5.24 0.35
C TRP A 134 15.79 -4.16 -0.72
N PHE A 135 14.64 -3.72 -1.22
CA PHE A 135 14.56 -2.65 -2.20
C PHE A 135 13.48 -1.65 -1.78
N ALA A 136 13.78 -0.36 -1.93
CA ALA A 136 12.81 0.72 -1.70
C ALA A 136 12.07 0.99 -3.00
N ALA A 137 10.80 0.59 -3.06
CA ALA A 137 9.96 0.87 -4.22
C ALA A 137 9.41 2.29 -4.16
N SER A 138 9.10 2.88 -5.32
CA SER A 138 8.46 4.19 -5.37
C SER A 138 7.01 4.12 -4.86
N PRO A 139 6.42 5.23 -4.41
CA PRO A 139 4.99 5.30 -4.10
C PRO A 139 4.09 4.82 -5.26
N ASP A 140 4.46 5.13 -6.50
CA ASP A 140 3.75 4.73 -7.72
C ASP A 140 3.61 3.20 -7.83
N PHE A 141 4.57 2.42 -7.32
CA PHE A 141 4.47 0.96 -7.28
C PHE A 141 3.26 0.49 -6.45
N LYS A 142 3.02 1.14 -5.30
CA LYS A 142 1.83 0.88 -4.49
C LYS A 142 0.56 1.31 -5.21
N GLU A 143 0.58 2.46 -5.87
CA GLU A 143 -0.58 2.96 -6.63
C GLU A 143 -0.96 2.01 -7.77
N GLY A 144 0.04 1.46 -8.47
CA GLY A 144 -0.17 0.40 -9.47
C GLY A 144 -0.80 -0.85 -8.87
N LEU A 145 -0.32 -1.31 -7.72
CA LEU A 145 -0.94 -2.44 -7.00
C LEU A 145 -2.39 -2.13 -6.59
N VAL A 146 -2.68 -0.91 -6.15
CA VAL A 146 -4.04 -0.47 -5.80
C VAL A 146 -4.94 -0.47 -7.03
N ALA A 147 -4.46 0.04 -8.17
CA ALA A 147 -5.19 0.01 -9.43
C ALA A 147 -5.48 -1.44 -9.88
N ALA A 148 -4.59 -2.38 -9.55
CA ALA A 148 -4.73 -3.80 -9.81
C ALA A 148 -5.58 -4.57 -8.78
N GLY A 149 -6.13 -3.90 -7.76
CA GLY A 149 -7.07 -4.48 -6.79
C GLY A 149 -6.55 -4.64 -5.36
N LEU A 150 -5.35 -4.14 -5.06
CA LEU A 150 -4.88 -4.00 -3.68
C LEU A 150 -5.74 -2.96 -2.94
N PRO A 151 -6.16 -3.19 -1.67
CA PRO A 151 -6.81 -2.16 -0.88
C PRO A 151 -5.95 -0.89 -0.75
N ARG A 152 -6.57 0.29 -0.61
CA ARG A 152 -5.81 1.55 -0.41
C ARG A 152 -5.13 1.63 0.97
N ALA A 153 -5.75 1.02 1.97
CA ALA A 153 -5.27 0.97 3.34
C ALA A 153 -5.22 -0.48 3.83
N ALA A 154 -4.20 -0.82 4.62
CA ALA A 154 -4.02 -2.15 5.19
C ALA A 154 -5.27 -2.66 5.94
N ASN A 155 -6.00 -1.75 6.60
CA ASN A 155 -7.16 -2.08 7.43
C ASN A 155 -8.50 -1.95 6.70
N ALA A 156 -8.54 -1.64 5.40
CA ALA A 156 -9.78 -1.29 4.71
C ALA A 156 -10.87 -2.39 4.79
N ARG A 157 -10.47 -3.67 4.91
CA ARG A 157 -11.44 -4.77 5.12
C ARG A 157 -12.06 -4.82 6.52
N ARG A 158 -11.33 -4.40 7.56
CA ARG A 158 -11.90 -4.31 8.92
C ARG A 158 -12.99 -3.24 8.98
N ALA A 159 -12.88 -2.19 8.16
CA ALA A 159 -13.88 -1.13 8.08
C ALA A 159 -15.13 -1.56 7.29
N GLU A 160 -14.98 -2.42 6.27
CA GLU A 160 -16.10 -2.91 5.46
C GLU A 160 -16.90 -4.03 6.16
N GLU A 161 -16.26 -4.82 7.03
CA GLU A 161 -16.92 -5.82 7.91
C GLU A 161 -17.27 -5.29 9.30
N ALA A 162 -17.02 -4.01 9.58
CA ALA A 162 -17.51 -3.41 10.81
C ALA A 162 -19.04 -3.61 10.84
N PRO A 163 -19.61 -4.17 11.94
CA PRO A 163 -21.05 -4.11 12.15
C PRO A 163 -21.50 -2.67 11.89
N PRO A 164 -22.70 -2.42 11.31
CA PRO A 164 -23.19 -1.05 11.21
C PRO A 164 -22.95 -0.45 12.59
N ALA A 165 -22.17 0.63 12.65
CA ALA A 165 -21.83 1.26 13.91
C ALA A 165 -23.17 1.36 14.63
N ARG A 166 -23.35 0.58 15.70
CA ARG A 166 -24.53 0.74 16.55
C ARG A 166 -24.45 2.21 16.85
N GLY A 167 -25.42 2.95 16.30
CA GLY A 167 -25.50 4.37 16.47
C GLY A 167 -25.17 4.57 17.93
N TYR A 168 -24.15 5.37 18.17
CA TYR A 168 -24.09 6.02 19.44
C TYR A 168 -25.49 6.66 19.53
N GLU A 169 -26.40 6.05 20.27
CA GLU A 169 -27.41 6.84 20.90
C GLU A 169 -26.55 7.74 21.78
N VAL A 170 -26.22 8.93 21.25
CA VAL A 170 -26.25 10.09 22.11
C VAL A 170 -27.68 10.05 22.63
N VAL A 171 -27.92 9.28 23.69
CA VAL A 171 -29.03 9.57 24.57
C VAL A 171 -28.67 10.97 25.02
N PRO A 172 -29.39 11.99 24.57
CA PRO A 172 -29.00 13.34 24.86
C PRO A 172 -29.03 13.46 26.38
N ILE A 173 -27.95 14.00 26.96
CA ILE A 173 -27.86 14.48 28.34
C ILE A 173 -28.89 15.62 28.60
N VAL A 174 -29.91 15.77 27.74
CA VAL A 174 -30.92 16.84 27.75
C VAL A 174 -32.24 16.41 28.41
N THR A 175 -32.51 15.11 28.63
CA THR A 175 -33.76 14.66 29.29
C THR A 175 -33.71 14.67 30.82
N ALA A 176 -32.53 14.86 31.43
CA ALA A 176 -32.38 14.91 32.90
C ALA A 176 -32.59 16.31 33.49
N VAL A 177 -32.45 17.39 32.70
CA VAL A 177 -32.60 18.77 33.19
C VAL A 177 -34.07 19.22 33.20
N VAL A 178 -34.92 18.70 32.31
CA VAL A 178 -36.34 19.08 32.25
C VAL A 178 -37.18 18.45 33.37
N LEU A 179 -36.84 17.25 33.86
CA LEU A 179 -37.55 16.61 34.98
C LEU A 179 -37.19 17.18 36.36
N LEU A 180 -36.02 17.83 36.49
CA LEU A 180 -35.59 18.45 37.75
C LEU A 180 -36.23 19.84 37.99
N VAL A 181 -36.68 20.52 36.93
CA VAL A 181 -37.42 21.79 37.04
C VAL A 181 -38.91 21.55 37.34
N LEU A 182 -39.50 20.44 36.90
CA LEU A 182 -40.92 20.13 37.17
C LEU A 182 -41.15 19.50 38.56
N ALA A 183 -40.14 18.85 39.16
CA ALA A 183 -40.22 18.38 40.55
C ALA A 183 -40.08 19.52 41.59
N GLY A 184 -39.44 20.64 41.23
CA GLY A 184 -39.26 21.80 42.12
C GLY A 184 -40.52 22.67 42.27
N ALA A 185 -41.42 22.69 41.29
CA ALA A 185 -42.64 23.51 41.32
C ALA A 185 -43.83 22.82 42.04
N GLY A 186 -43.78 21.49 42.23
CA GLY A 186 -44.87 20.72 42.86
C GLY A 186 -44.87 20.71 44.40
N LEU A 187 -43.73 21.00 45.03
CA LEU A 187 -43.60 20.96 46.50
C LEU A 187 -43.95 22.29 47.20
N SER A 188 -44.12 23.39 46.46
CA SER A 188 -44.54 24.69 47.03
C SER A 188 -46.05 24.81 47.25
N ALA A 189 -46.88 23.96 46.61
CA ALA A 189 -48.35 24.08 46.66
C ALA A 189 -49.04 23.24 47.76
N ALA A 190 -48.34 22.27 48.37
CA ALA A 190 -48.95 21.36 49.35
C ALA A 190 -48.74 21.77 50.82
N ALA A 191 -47.77 22.64 51.11
CA ALA A 191 -47.47 23.07 52.49
C ALA A 191 -48.28 24.30 52.97
N ALA A 192 -48.88 25.07 52.05
CA ALA A 192 -49.64 26.28 52.39
C ALA A 192 -51.10 26.04 52.82
N ARG A 193 -51.65 24.82 52.64
CA ARG A 193 -53.06 24.53 52.97
C ARG A 193 -53.31 24.01 54.39
N ARG A 194 -52.26 23.87 55.23
CA ARG A 194 -52.40 23.26 56.57
C ARG A 194 -52.19 24.19 57.75
N ARG A 195 -52.08 25.51 57.56
CA ARG A 195 -51.96 26.46 58.67
C ARG A 195 -52.86 27.68 58.46
N SER A 196 -54.07 27.61 59.00
CA SER A 196 -54.47 28.45 60.14
C SER A 196 -55.99 28.71 60.23
N PRO A 197 -56.49 28.98 61.45
CA PRO A 197 -57.89 28.84 61.85
C PRO A 197 -58.72 30.11 61.64
N ARG A 198 -60.04 29.92 61.73
CA ARG A 198 -61.08 30.95 61.81
C ARG A 198 -60.94 31.74 63.13
N ALA A 199 -60.74 33.06 63.02
CA ALA A 199 -61.11 34.09 64.00
C ALA A 199 -61.25 35.40 63.20
N ALA A 200 -62.45 35.97 63.01
CA ALA A 200 -63.21 36.83 63.92
C ALA A 200 -63.02 38.32 63.57
N GLY A 201 -64.11 39.08 63.52
CA GLY A 201 -64.11 40.51 63.87
C GLY A 201 -64.50 41.53 62.79
N SER A 202 -65.72 42.07 62.95
CA SER A 202 -66.12 43.50 62.95
C SER A 202 -65.64 44.45 61.83
N GLN A 203 -66.59 45.05 61.11
CA GLN A 203 -67.19 46.36 61.45
C GLN A 203 -68.64 46.41 60.93
#